data_AF-A0A354WN44-F1
#
_entry.id   AF-A0A354WN44-F1
#
_cell.length_a   1.000
_cell.length_b   1.000
_cell.length_c   1.000
_cell.angle_alpha   90.00
_cell.angle_beta   90.00
_cell.angle_gamma   90.00
#
_symmetry.space_group_name_H-M   'P 1'
#
loop_
_entity.id
_entity.type
_entity.pdbx_description
1 polymer ?
#
loop_
_entity_poly.entity_id
_entity_poly.type
_entity_poly.pdbx_seq_one_letter_code
_entity_poly.pdbx_strand_id
1 'polypeptide(L)' 'MNETNEKTPLTPEQVAAKNREVAMYYKIVCTLSRNLHCSPNRAMQLLELPGSIRKQISARIANET' A
#
# COMPACT_ATOMS: atom_id res chain seq x y z
N MET A 1 -18.10 -18.12 23.01
CA MET A 1 -16.79 -18.44 22.39
C MET A 1 -16.19 -17.12 21.97
N ASN A 2 -15.24 -16.58 22.75
CA ASN A 2 -14.56 -15.33 22.41
C ASN A 2 -13.30 -15.71 21.62
N GLU A 3 -13.35 -15.59 20.30
CA GLU A 3 -12.16 -15.63 19.46
C GLU A 3 -11.43 -14.29 19.59
N THR A 4 -10.59 -14.18 20.62
CA THR A 4 -9.58 -13.12 20.70
C THR A 4 -8.58 -13.37 19.58
N ASN A 5 -8.84 -12.76 18.41
CA ASN A 5 -7.92 -12.74 17.28
C ASN A 5 -6.69 -11.90 17.66
N GLU A 6 -5.80 -12.45 18.49
CA GLU A 6 -4.52 -11.87 18.83
C GLU A 6 -3.64 -11.82 17.57
N LYS A 7 -3.81 -10.75 16.78
CA LYS A 7 -2.76 -10.36 15.85
C LYS A 7 -1.55 -9.97 16.68
N THR A 8 -0.58 -10.87 16.76
CA THR A 8 0.72 -10.59 17.35
C THR A 8 1.22 -9.25 16.79
N PRO A 9 1.57 -8.28 17.67
CA PRO A 9 2.09 -7.00 17.22
C PRO A 9 3.31 -7.23 16.33
N LEU A 10 3.37 -6.52 15.20
CA LEU A 10 4.54 -6.57 14.32
C LEU A 10 5.76 -6.02 15.06
N THR A 11 6.92 -6.67 14.90
CA THR A 11 8.17 -6.11 15.42
C THR A 11 8.55 -4.83 14.64
N PRO A 12 9.36 -3.94 15.21
CA PRO A 12 9.82 -2.74 14.51
C PRO A 12 10.46 -3.04 13.14
N GLU A 13 11.21 -4.14 13.02
CA GLU A 13 11.84 -4.58 11.78
C GLU A 13 10.80 -4.98 10.73
N GLN A 14 9.75 -5.70 11.14
CA GLN A 14 8.66 -6.10 10.27
C GLN A 14 7.85 -4.88 9.79
N VAL A 15 7.63 -3.90 10.67
CA VAL A 15 7.01 -2.62 10.30
C VAL A 15 7.89 -1.87 9.30
N ALA A 16 9.20 -1.79 9.53
CA ALA A 16 10.13 -1.14 8.62
C ALA A 16 10.18 -1.83 7.24
N ALA A 17 10.19 -3.16 7.20
CA ALA A 17 10.14 -3.93 5.96
C ALA A 17 8.85 -3.65 5.18
N LYS A 18 7.70 -3.66 5.86
CA LYS A 18 6.41 -3.34 5.26
C LYS A 18 6.34 -1.91 4.74
N ASN A 19 6.90 -0.94 5.48
CA ASN A 19 6.95 0.45 5.03
C ASN A 19 7.82 0.62 3.77
N ARG A 20 8.93 -0.13 3.66
CA ARG A 20 9.77 -0.16 2.45
C ARG A 20 9.01 -0.75 1.26
N GLU A 21 8.28 -1.83 1.48
CA GLU A 21 7.43 -2.46 0.46
C GLU A 21 6.37 -1.47 -0.05
N VAL A 22 5.63 -0.81 0.85
CA VAL A 22 4.64 0.21 0.50
C VAL A 22 5.28 1.36 -0.28
N ALA A 23 6.47 1.83 0.12
CA ALA A 23 7.18 2.88 -0.58
C ALA A 23 7.61 2.47 -2.00
N MET A 24 8.00 1.20 -2.20
CA MET A 24 8.32 0.66 -3.52
C MET A 24 7.08 0.64 -4.41
N TYR A 25 5.97 0.07 -3.95
CA TYR A 25 4.73 0.04 -4.72
C TYR A 25 4.17 1.44 -5.01
N TYR A 26 4.27 2.38 -4.07
CA TYR A 26 3.90 3.78 -4.30
C TYR A 26 4.64 4.36 -5.52
N LYS A 27 5.96 4.18 -5.61
CA LYS A 27 6.75 4.65 -6.76
C LYS A 27 6.28 4.02 -8.08
N ILE A 28 6.03 2.71 -8.09
CA ILE A 28 5.55 1.99 -9.28
C ILE A 28 4.17 2.52 -9.69
N VAL A 29 3.24 2.68 -8.74
CA VAL A 29 1.89 3.22 -8.97
C VAL A 29 1.95 4.62 -9.56
N CYS A 30 2.79 5.51 -9.02
CA CYS A 30 2.97 6.86 -9.55
C CYS A 30 3.52 6.86 -10.97
N THR A 31 4.56 6.06 -11.25
CA THR A 31 5.14 5.95 -12.59
C THR A 31 4.12 5.39 -13.58
N LEU A 32 3.41 4.32 -13.23
CA LEU A 32 2.42 3.70 -14.09
C LEU A 32 1.23 4.62 -14.36
N SER A 33 0.72 5.29 -13.33
CA SER A 33 -0.36 6.28 -13.43
C SER A 33 -0.01 7.39 -14.42
N ARG A 34 1.23 7.91 -14.38
CA ARG A 34 1.71 8.92 -15.33
C ARG A 34 1.84 8.36 -16.75
N ASN A 35 2.47 7.20 -16.91
CA ASN A 35 2.72 6.60 -18.23
C ASN A 35 1.43 6.20 -18.95
N LEU A 36 0.43 5.74 -18.20
CA LEU A 36 -0.86 5.31 -18.76
C LEU A 36 -1.93 6.41 -18.71
N HIS A 37 -1.58 7.62 -18.26
CA HIS A 37 -2.52 8.74 -18.07
C HIS A 37 -3.81 8.33 -17.32
N CYS A 38 -3.66 7.54 -16.25
CA CYS A 38 -4.78 7.01 -15.47
C CYS A 38 -4.67 7.38 -13.99
N SER A 39 -5.75 7.24 -13.23
CA SER A 39 -5.71 7.52 -11.79
C SER A 39 -4.82 6.52 -11.03
N PRO A 40 -4.21 6.91 -9.90
CA PRO A 40 -3.45 5.98 -9.06
C PRO A 40 -4.27 4.75 -8.63
N ASN A 41 -5.58 4.91 -8.39
CA ASN A 41 -6.48 3.81 -8.10
C ASN A 41 -6.56 2.81 -9.26
N ARG A 42 -6.62 3.30 -10.51
CA ARG A 42 -6.62 2.43 -11.69
C ARG A 42 -5.26 1.73 -11.85
N ALA A 43 -4.16 2.43 -11.64
CA ALA A 43 -2.82 1.83 -11.67
C ALA A 43 -2.67 0.72 -10.60
N MET A 44 -3.17 0.93 -9.38
CA MET A 44 -3.17 -0.10 -8.33
C MET A 44 -4.02 -1.33 -8.67
N GLN A 45 -5.13 -1.16 -9.41
CA GLN A 45 -5.94 -2.27 -9.91
C GLN A 45 -5.18 -3.10 -10.96
N LEU A 46 -4.48 -2.43 -11.89
CA LEU A 46 -3.69 -3.10 -12.93
C LEU A 46 -2.50 -3.89 -12.36
N LEU A 47 -1.94 -3.44 -11.24
CA LEU A 47 -0.86 -4.12 -10.52
C LEU A 47 -1.36 -5.23 -9.57
N GLU A 48 -2.68 -5.45 -9.48
CA GLU A 48 -3.30 -6.44 -8.60
C GLU A 48 -2.85 -6.34 -7.12
N LEU A 49 -2.61 -5.11 -6.64
CA LEU A 49 -2.04 -4.93 -5.31
C LEU A 49 -2.96 -5.43 -4.19
N PRO A 50 -2.41 -6.05 -3.13
CA PRO A 50 -3.18 -6.46 -1.97
C PRO A 50 -3.97 -5.31 -1.35
N GLY A 51 -5.18 -5.58 -0.83
CA GLY A 51 -6.05 -4.57 -0.22
C GLY A 51 -5.37 -3.76 0.91
N SER A 52 -4.49 -4.40 1.68
CA SER A 52 -3.71 -3.75 2.75
C SER A 52 -2.68 -2.75 2.21
N ILE A 53 -2.03 -3.05 1.08
CA ILE A 53 -1.08 -2.16 0.40
C ILE A 53 -1.82 -1.03 -0.28
N ARG A 54 -2.93 -1.32 -0.97
CA ARG A 54 -3.78 -0.29 -1.59
C ARG A 54 -4.23 0.78 -0.59
N LYS A 55 -4.74 0.37 0.58
CA LYS A 55 -5.15 1.31 1.64
C LYS A 55 -4.01 2.22 2.10
N GLN A 56 -2.80 1.67 2.29
CA GLN A 56 -1.64 2.43 2.74
C GLN A 56 -1.14 3.40 1.65
N ILE A 57 -1.14 2.98 0.39
CA ILE A 57 -0.78 3.84 -0.75
C ILE A 57 -1.81 4.97 -0.92
N SER A 58 -3.11 4.67 -0.86
CA SER A 58 -4.17 5.69 -0.93
C SER A 58 -4.04 6.72 0.19
N ALA A 59 -3.79 6.29 1.42
CA ALA A 59 -3.56 7.19 2.55
C ALA A 59 -2.32 8.07 2.34
N ARG A 60 -1.24 7.49 1.78
CA ARG A 60 -0.03 8.25 1.46
C ARG A 60 -0.27 9.31 0.39
N ILE A 61 -0.97 8.98 -0.69
CA ILE A 61 -1.33 9.94 -1.74
C ILE A 61 -2.13 11.09 -1.14
N ALA A 62 -3.16 10.80 -0.34
CA ALA A 62 -4.00 11.82 0.29
C ALA A 62 -3.25 12.76 1.23
N ASN A 63 -2.14 12.30 1.84
CA ASN A 63 -1.29 13.14 2.70
C ASN A 63 -0.26 13.97 1.92
N GLU A 64 0.04 13.61 0.67
CA GLU A 64 0.98 14.34 -0.20
C GLU A 64 0.26 15.33 -1.14
N THR A 65 -1.08 15.35 -1.13
CA THR A 65 -1.94 16.26 -1.94
C THR A 65 -2.51 17.38 -1.08
#